data_AF-A0AAE1U3U9-F1
#
_entry.id   AF-A0AAE1U3U9-F1
#
_cell.length_a   1.000
_cell.length_b   1.000
_cell.length_c   1.000
_cell.angle_alpha   90.00
_cell.angle_beta   90.00
_cell.angle_gamma   90.00
#
_symmetry.space_group_name_H-M   'P 1'
#
loop_
_entity.id
_entity.type
_entity.pdbx_description
1 polymer ?
#
loop_
_entity_poly.entity_id
_entity_poly.type
_entity_poly.pdbx_seq_one_letter_code
_entity_poly.pdbx_strand_id
1 'polypeptide(L)'
;MGGDLGEVVCIRYGIRRTVKKQWFYWFVIILVFLNTACVAAEHYNQPKFLTSFLCKLPSPILVSNSMRKQYFESSFNRFDCVVISGSIFEVIWSAFKSESFGLSVLRALRLLRIFKVTKYWASLRNLVISLLSSMRSIISLLFLLFLFILIFALLGMQLFGGSFNFEDQTPLANFNTFSIALLTVFQILTGEDWNEVMYQGIVSQGGIDHGGMIYSLYFIILVIFGNYTLLNVFLAIAVDNLANAQELTAAEEEQEEEDKEYDLAGPESVVSLQKQQAELEKELEVLQNNTDGPPKVEICPPSPGGDSKMKNTVSEGEQGKTTTTTESKEEDNVIKIKDEDSNKKVAVQDKDDQDEDMEGPKPILPYSSMFILSPTNPIRRAAHWVVNLRYFDGFIMIIIGLSSLALANEDPVDEDSDINKILNHFDIAFTGVFAVEMILKVIDLGVIFHPGSYLRDFWNILDSVVVICAAVSFCFDMM
;
A
#
# COMPACT_ATOMS: atom_id res chain seq x y z
N MET A 1 -2.14 41.32 46.58
CA MET A 1 -1.68 41.21 45.18
C MET A 1 -1.71 39.73 44.78
N GLY A 2 -2.90 39.18 44.51
CA GLY A 2 -3.08 37.72 44.38
C GLY A 2 -4.32 37.24 43.62
N GLY A 3 -5.07 38.15 42.96
CA GLY A 3 -6.21 37.77 42.12
C GLY A 3 -5.77 37.17 40.78
N ASP A 4 -4.79 37.80 40.11
CA ASP A 4 -4.34 37.45 38.76
C ASP A 4 -3.96 35.97 38.58
N LEU A 5 -3.33 35.36 39.59
CA LEU A 5 -2.93 33.95 39.50
C LEU A 5 -4.14 33.00 39.40
N GLY A 6 -5.26 33.33 40.03
CA GLY A 6 -6.48 32.52 39.99
C GLY A 6 -7.11 32.53 38.61
N GLU A 7 -7.36 33.72 38.05
CA GLU A 7 -7.95 33.85 36.72
C GLU A 7 -7.06 33.24 35.63
N VAL A 8 -5.75 33.48 35.66
CA VAL A 8 -4.80 32.91 34.68
C VAL A 8 -4.77 31.37 34.75
N VAL A 9 -4.99 30.76 35.92
CA VAL A 9 -5.11 29.30 36.05
C VAL A 9 -6.46 28.79 35.54
N CYS A 10 -7.58 29.45 35.88
CA CYS A 10 -8.91 29.10 35.38
C CYS A 10 -9.01 29.21 33.85
N ILE A 11 -8.49 30.30 33.27
CA ILE A 11 -8.42 30.51 31.82
C ILE A 11 -7.60 29.40 31.14
N ARG A 12 -6.42 29.05 31.70
CA ARG A 12 -5.59 27.94 31.19
C ARG A 12 -6.29 26.59 31.26
N TYR A 13 -7.06 26.32 32.32
CA TYR A 13 -7.85 25.09 32.45
C TYR A 13 -8.99 25.05 31.41
N GLY A 14 -9.71 26.17 31.25
CA GLY A 14 -10.74 26.33 30.21
C GLY A 14 -10.21 26.09 28.80
N ILE A 15 -9.08 26.72 28.43
CA ILE A 15 -8.43 26.53 27.12
C ILE A 15 -8.07 25.06 26.89
N ARG A 16 -7.44 24.38 27.86
CA ARG A 16 -7.14 22.93 27.75
C ARG A 16 -8.40 22.10 27.56
N ARG A 17 -9.48 22.41 28.28
CA ARG A 17 -10.76 21.69 28.22
C ARG A 17 -11.44 21.88 26.86
N THR A 18 -11.35 23.07 26.27
CA THR A 18 -11.88 23.37 24.92
C THR A 18 -11.09 22.67 23.82
N VAL A 19 -9.75 22.73 23.85
CA VAL A 19 -8.88 22.11 22.84
C VAL A 19 -9.05 20.59 22.76
N LYS A 20 -9.46 19.94 23.86
CA LYS A 20 -9.75 18.49 23.92
C LYS A 20 -11.20 18.10 23.51
N LYS A 21 -12.02 19.00 22.94
CA LYS A 21 -13.40 18.65 22.51
C LYS A 21 -13.46 18.25 21.03
N GLN A 22 -14.26 17.22 20.74
CA GLN A 22 -14.49 16.72 19.36
C GLN A 22 -15.01 17.79 18.39
N TRP A 23 -15.84 18.74 18.87
CA TRP A 23 -16.28 19.88 18.06
C TRP A 23 -15.12 20.81 17.67
N PHE A 24 -14.13 21.01 18.54
CA PHE A 24 -12.95 21.82 18.24
C PHE A 24 -12.04 21.15 17.18
N TYR A 25 -11.94 19.82 17.20
CA TYR A 25 -11.29 19.03 16.13
C TYR A 25 -11.95 19.29 14.77
N TRP A 26 -13.28 19.11 14.68
CA TRP A 26 -14.03 19.36 13.44
C TRP A 26 -13.96 20.81 12.98
N PHE A 27 -14.06 21.78 13.89
CA PHE A 27 -13.93 23.21 13.60
C PHE A 27 -12.58 23.56 12.96
N VAL A 28 -11.48 23.00 13.46
CA VAL A 28 -10.14 23.24 12.88
C VAL A 28 -9.99 22.55 11.52
N ILE A 29 -10.53 21.35 11.32
CA ILE A 29 -10.52 20.69 10.00
C ILE A 29 -11.30 21.50 8.96
N ILE A 30 -12.50 21.98 9.31
CA ILE A 30 -13.31 22.83 8.43
C ILE A 30 -12.55 24.11 8.06
N LEU A 31 -11.84 24.74 9.00
CA LEU A 31 -10.98 25.90 8.71
C LEU A 31 -9.80 25.57 7.79
N VAL A 32 -9.13 24.43 7.97
CA VAL A 32 -8.01 24.01 7.09
C VAL A 32 -8.52 23.66 5.69
N PHE A 33 -9.66 22.97 5.58
CA PHE A 33 -10.29 22.65 4.30
C PHE A 33 -10.75 23.90 3.56
N LEU A 34 -11.53 24.78 4.21
CA LEU A 34 -12.01 26.03 3.63
C LEU A 34 -10.82 26.92 3.20
N ASN A 35 -9.76 26.99 3.99
CA ASN A 35 -8.55 27.70 3.62
C ASN A 35 -7.85 27.09 2.39
N THR A 36 -7.77 25.76 2.32
CA THR A 36 -7.19 25.05 1.17
C THR A 36 -8.01 25.31 -0.09
N ALA A 37 -9.35 25.22 -0.02
CA ALA A 37 -10.25 25.57 -1.11
C ALA A 37 -10.12 27.04 -1.56
N CYS A 38 -9.89 27.97 -0.62
CA CYS A 38 -9.62 29.37 -0.96
C CYS A 38 -8.33 29.55 -1.77
N VAL A 39 -7.26 28.80 -1.47
CA VAL A 39 -6.02 28.87 -2.28
C VAL A 39 -6.20 28.15 -3.62
N ALA A 40 -6.93 27.02 -3.65
CA ALA A 40 -7.24 26.30 -4.89
C ALA A 40 -8.15 27.08 -5.86
N ALA A 41 -8.86 28.11 -5.38
CA ALA A 41 -9.68 29.00 -6.21
C ALA A 41 -8.87 30.11 -6.93
N GLU A 42 -7.60 30.33 -6.59
CA GLU A 42 -6.74 31.31 -7.27
C GLU A 42 -6.44 30.84 -8.72
N HIS A 43 -6.93 31.58 -9.72
CA HIS A 43 -6.73 31.27 -11.14
C HIS A 43 -6.28 32.51 -11.95
N TYR A 44 -5.72 32.26 -13.15
CA TYR A 44 -5.30 33.32 -14.06
C TYR A 44 -6.49 34.15 -14.56
N ASN A 45 -6.32 35.47 -14.66
CA ASN A 45 -7.37 36.44 -15.01
C ASN A 45 -8.65 36.40 -14.13
N GLN A 46 -8.55 35.92 -12.89
CA GLN A 46 -9.67 35.90 -11.93
C GLN A 46 -10.32 37.29 -11.71
N PRO A 47 -11.64 37.36 -11.47
CA PRO A 47 -12.35 38.62 -11.28
C PRO A 47 -11.94 39.30 -9.95
N LYS A 48 -11.85 40.63 -9.97
CA LYS A 48 -11.43 41.47 -8.82
C LYS A 48 -12.22 41.22 -7.53
N PHE A 49 -13.48 40.76 -7.63
CA PHE A 49 -14.28 40.35 -6.48
C PHE A 49 -13.67 39.12 -5.77
N LEU A 50 -13.30 38.08 -6.53
CA LEU A 50 -12.67 36.88 -5.98
C LEU A 50 -11.32 37.21 -5.34
N THR A 51 -10.48 38.01 -6.01
CA THR A 51 -9.21 38.49 -5.42
C THR A 51 -9.45 39.25 -4.11
N SER A 52 -10.49 40.09 -4.04
CA SER A 52 -10.83 40.86 -2.84
C SER A 52 -11.36 39.98 -1.70
N PHE A 53 -12.13 38.95 -2.03
CA PHE A 53 -12.64 37.94 -1.09
C PHE A 53 -11.50 37.08 -0.52
N LEU A 54 -10.67 36.51 -1.40
CA LEU A 54 -9.51 35.69 -1.05
C LEU A 54 -8.42 36.47 -0.30
N CYS A 55 -8.29 37.78 -0.53
CA CYS A 55 -7.36 38.63 0.22
C CYS A 55 -7.88 39.01 1.63
N LYS A 56 -9.21 38.96 1.86
CA LYS A 56 -9.82 39.37 3.14
C LYS A 56 -10.10 38.22 4.12
N LEU A 57 -10.19 36.99 3.63
CA LEU A 57 -10.29 35.76 4.42
C LEU A 57 -9.05 35.43 5.31
N PRO A 58 -7.78 35.62 4.88
CA PRO A 58 -6.59 35.20 5.63
C PRO A 58 -6.06 36.26 6.62
N SER A 59 -6.93 37.04 7.28
CA SER A 59 -6.50 37.84 8.44
C SER A 59 -6.14 36.90 9.62
N PRO A 60 -4.90 36.86 10.13
CA PRO A 60 -4.50 35.89 11.13
C PRO A 60 -5.17 36.14 12.48
N ILE A 61 -5.93 35.16 12.97
CA ILE A 61 -6.47 35.16 14.33
C ILE A 61 -5.30 34.93 15.31
N LEU A 62 -4.86 36.01 15.96
CA LEU A 62 -3.77 36.01 16.94
C LEU A 62 -4.16 35.26 18.22
N VAL A 63 -3.85 33.96 18.29
CA VAL A 63 -3.89 33.19 19.54
C VAL A 63 -2.67 33.54 20.40
N SER A 64 -2.87 34.46 21.33
CA SER A 64 -1.83 34.89 22.27
C SER A 64 -1.46 33.81 23.30
N ASN A 65 -0.16 33.70 23.58
CA ASN A 65 0.45 33.12 24.78
C ASN A 65 0.00 31.73 25.27
N SER A 66 0.74 30.70 24.85
CA SER A 66 1.36 29.74 25.79
C SER A 66 2.53 28.96 25.18
N MET A 67 3.60 29.66 24.77
CA MET A 67 4.91 29.01 24.60
C MET A 67 5.37 28.44 25.95
N ARG A 68 5.63 27.14 25.99
CA ARG A 68 6.23 26.39 27.11
C ARG A 68 7.01 25.21 26.50
N LYS A 69 8.08 24.73 27.15
CA LYS A 69 8.97 23.68 26.60
C LYS A 69 8.20 22.48 26.02
N GLN A 70 7.18 22.00 26.74
CA GLN A 70 6.26 20.92 26.36
C GLN A 70 5.51 21.11 25.02
N TYR A 71 5.39 22.34 24.49
CA TYR A 71 4.87 22.54 23.15
C TYR A 71 5.86 22.07 22.07
N PHE A 72 7.17 22.32 22.28
CA PHE A 72 8.24 22.05 21.33
C PHE A 72 8.73 20.59 21.33
N GLU A 73 8.31 19.76 22.27
CA GLU A 73 8.61 18.32 22.30
C GLU A 73 7.99 17.59 21.09
N SER A 74 6.76 17.95 20.69
CA SER A 74 6.07 17.35 19.54
C SER A 74 6.53 17.94 18.19
N SER A 75 7.01 17.08 17.28
CA SER A 75 7.45 17.45 15.93
C SER A 75 6.39 18.22 15.13
N PHE A 76 5.12 17.80 15.20
CA PHE A 76 4.01 18.48 14.50
C PHE A 76 3.72 19.88 15.06
N ASN A 77 3.94 20.11 16.35
CA ASN A 77 3.84 21.45 16.95
C ASN A 77 5.03 22.33 16.57
N ARG A 78 6.25 21.76 16.42
CA ARG A 78 7.41 22.48 15.88
C ARG A 78 7.14 22.94 14.44
N PHE A 79 6.59 22.06 13.60
CA PHE A 79 6.18 22.39 12.23
C PHE A 79 5.13 23.51 12.19
N ASP A 80 4.07 23.40 13.01
CA ASP A 80 3.04 24.45 13.08
C ASP A 80 3.62 25.82 13.49
N CYS A 81 4.58 25.83 14.43
CA CYS A 81 5.29 27.06 14.81
C CYS A 81 6.04 27.71 13.64
N VAL A 82 6.62 26.92 12.72
CA VAL A 82 7.30 27.43 11.51
C VAL A 82 6.30 27.98 10.49
N VAL A 83 5.18 27.28 10.28
CA VAL A 83 4.13 27.75 9.35
C VAL A 83 3.47 29.03 9.85
N ILE A 84 3.23 29.15 11.17
CA ILE A 84 2.70 30.36 11.79
C ILE A 84 3.73 31.50 11.74
N SER A 85 5.00 31.25 12.06
CA SER A 85 6.03 32.32 12.04
C SER A 85 6.29 32.82 10.62
N GLY A 86 6.32 31.94 9.60
CA GLY A 86 6.39 32.32 8.19
C GLY A 86 5.19 33.15 7.73
N SER A 87 3.98 32.78 8.15
CA SER A 87 2.75 33.55 7.85
C SER A 87 2.75 34.94 8.52
N ILE A 88 3.25 35.05 9.75
CA ILE A 88 3.38 36.33 10.46
C ILE A 88 4.48 37.19 9.82
N PHE A 89 5.59 36.58 9.39
CA PHE A 89 6.66 37.26 8.67
C PHE A 89 6.19 37.80 7.31
N GLU A 90 5.42 37.04 6.53
CA GLU A 90 4.78 37.50 5.28
C GLU A 90 3.95 38.78 5.53
N VAL A 91 3.05 38.75 6.52
CA VAL A 91 2.18 39.90 6.84
C VAL A 91 2.98 41.10 7.31
N ILE A 92 3.91 40.95 8.25
CA ILE A 92 4.74 42.05 8.75
C ILE A 92 5.59 42.63 7.62
N TRP A 93 6.28 41.80 6.83
CA TRP A 93 7.14 42.27 5.75
C TRP A 93 6.36 43.01 4.66
N SER A 94 5.15 42.55 4.33
CA SER A 94 4.26 43.22 3.36
C SER A 94 3.82 44.62 3.81
N ALA A 95 3.86 44.93 5.12
CA ALA A 95 3.60 46.25 5.65
C ALA A 95 4.84 47.16 5.70
N PHE A 96 6.06 46.61 5.58
CA PHE A 96 7.32 47.36 5.67
C PHE A 96 8.00 47.63 4.31
N LYS A 97 7.68 46.88 3.24
CA LYS A 97 8.19 47.16 1.88
C LYS A 97 7.11 47.00 0.80
N SER A 98 7.05 47.99 -0.10
CA SER A 98 6.17 48.02 -1.27
C SER A 98 6.73 47.33 -2.52
N GLU A 99 8.04 47.04 -2.56
CA GLU A 99 8.68 46.35 -3.68
C GLU A 99 8.48 44.83 -3.59
N SER A 100 7.79 44.23 -4.55
CA SER A 100 7.33 42.83 -4.50
C SER A 100 8.29 41.79 -5.09
N PHE A 101 9.57 42.12 -5.32
CA PHE A 101 10.50 41.20 -5.98
C PHE A 101 10.85 39.99 -5.10
N GLY A 102 10.77 38.79 -5.69
CA GLY A 102 11.07 37.50 -5.03
C GLY A 102 10.00 36.96 -4.06
N LEU A 103 9.28 37.83 -3.35
CA LEU A 103 8.43 37.43 -2.21
C LEU A 103 7.14 36.67 -2.59
N SER A 104 6.81 36.56 -3.88
CA SER A 104 5.67 35.73 -4.32
C SER A 104 5.84 34.25 -3.94
N VAL A 105 7.08 33.76 -3.78
CA VAL A 105 7.35 32.39 -3.31
C VAL A 105 7.02 32.24 -1.81
N LEU A 106 7.20 33.28 -1.00
CA LEU A 106 6.79 33.24 0.41
C LEU A 106 5.27 33.10 0.54
N ARG A 107 4.49 33.68 -0.39
CA ARG A 107 3.04 33.45 -0.46
C ARG A 107 2.72 31.96 -0.59
N ALA A 108 3.51 31.18 -1.34
CA ALA A 108 3.30 29.75 -1.50
C ALA A 108 3.56 28.95 -0.21
N LEU A 109 4.36 29.45 0.74
CA LEU A 109 4.52 28.83 2.06
C LEU A 109 3.19 28.73 2.83
N ARG A 110 2.17 29.54 2.46
CA ARG A 110 0.80 29.40 2.97
C ARG A 110 0.22 28.01 2.71
N LEU A 111 0.64 27.31 1.65
CA LEU A 111 0.20 25.95 1.36
C LEU A 111 0.63 24.95 2.45
N LEU A 112 1.74 25.20 3.17
CA LEU A 112 2.25 24.30 4.19
C LEU A 112 1.26 24.05 5.35
N ARG A 113 0.23 24.91 5.53
CA ARG A 113 -0.83 24.64 6.51
C ARG A 113 -1.80 23.52 6.11
N ILE A 114 -1.77 23.01 4.87
CA ILE A 114 -2.48 21.78 4.48
C ILE A 114 -1.92 20.56 5.24
N PHE A 115 -0.61 20.53 5.52
CA PHE A 115 0.01 19.48 6.32
C PHE A 115 -0.49 19.45 7.77
N LYS A 116 -1.28 20.42 8.24
CA LYS A 116 -2.01 20.27 9.51
C LYS A 116 -2.98 19.09 9.47
N VAL A 117 -3.47 18.67 8.31
CA VAL A 117 -4.31 17.46 8.16
C VAL A 117 -3.60 16.20 8.67
N THR A 118 -2.28 16.09 8.53
CA THR A 118 -1.51 14.94 9.06
C THR A 118 -1.56 14.84 10.58
N LYS A 119 -1.92 15.90 11.31
CA LYS A 119 -2.13 15.85 12.77
C LYS A 119 -3.47 15.20 13.14
N TYR A 120 -4.42 15.18 12.21
CA TYR A 120 -5.82 14.81 12.45
C TYR A 120 -6.24 13.50 11.76
N TRP A 121 -5.58 13.11 10.66
CA TRP A 121 -5.80 11.85 9.95
C TRP A 121 -4.70 10.84 10.31
N ALA A 122 -5.05 9.79 11.06
CA ALA A 122 -4.08 8.84 11.61
C ALA A 122 -3.30 8.06 10.53
N SER A 123 -3.99 7.53 9.50
CA SER A 123 -3.35 6.84 8.37
C SER A 123 -2.31 7.74 7.67
N LEU A 124 -2.70 8.95 7.25
CA LEU A 124 -1.79 9.93 6.63
C LEU A 124 -0.62 10.31 7.55
N ARG A 125 -0.86 10.40 8.87
CA ARG A 125 0.19 10.65 9.86
C ARG A 125 1.20 9.51 9.91
N ASN A 126 0.73 8.27 9.97
CA ASN A 126 1.57 7.09 10.09
C ASN A 126 2.39 6.89 8.80
N LEU A 127 1.79 7.11 7.63
CA LEU A 127 2.49 7.15 6.33
C LEU A 127 3.61 8.20 6.32
N VAL A 128 3.33 9.44 6.77
CA VAL A 128 4.35 10.50 6.85
C VAL A 128 5.44 10.18 7.87
N ILE A 129 5.13 9.49 8.97
CA ILE A 129 6.14 9.06 9.97
C ILE A 129 7.02 7.94 9.37
N SER A 130 6.42 6.91 8.77
CA SER A 130 7.12 5.81 8.10
C SER A 130 8.10 6.31 7.03
N LEU A 131 7.62 7.20 6.14
CA LEU A 131 8.45 7.85 5.12
C LEU A 131 9.59 8.68 5.73
N LEU A 132 9.38 9.31 6.90
CA LEU A 132 10.41 10.08 7.61
C LEU A 132 11.43 9.20 8.35
N SER A 133 11.10 7.98 8.77
CA SER A 133 12.10 7.02 9.29
C SER A 133 13.09 6.59 8.20
N SER A 134 12.59 6.23 7.01
CA SER A 134 13.43 5.80 5.88
C SER A 134 14.32 6.90 5.29
N MET A 135 14.06 8.19 5.59
CA MET A 135 14.84 9.33 5.09
C MET A 135 16.35 9.19 5.34
N ARG A 136 16.79 8.53 6.42
CA ARG A 136 18.23 8.39 6.70
C ARG A 136 18.94 7.49 5.66
N SER A 137 18.29 6.41 5.23
CA SER A 137 18.81 5.55 4.16
C SER A 137 18.75 6.28 2.82
N ILE A 138 17.58 6.86 2.51
CA ILE A 138 17.31 7.60 1.27
C ILE A 138 18.31 8.75 1.05
N ILE A 139 18.63 9.56 2.08
CA ILE A 139 19.61 10.66 1.97
C ILE A 139 21.01 10.14 1.65
N SER A 140 21.42 9.01 2.22
CA SER A 140 22.73 8.40 1.94
C SER A 140 22.85 7.95 0.47
N LEU A 141 21.78 7.34 -0.04
CA LEU A 141 21.70 6.86 -1.42
C LEU A 141 21.55 7.99 -2.44
N LEU A 142 20.76 9.03 -2.13
CA LEU A 142 20.68 10.24 -2.96
C LEU A 142 21.99 11.02 -2.99
N PHE A 143 22.81 10.98 -1.92
CA PHE A 143 24.15 11.58 -1.94
C PHE A 143 25.09 10.83 -2.88
N LEU A 144 25.04 9.49 -2.93
CA LEU A 144 25.78 8.69 -3.91
C LEU A 144 25.38 9.03 -5.35
N LEU A 145 24.08 9.12 -5.62
CA LEU A 145 23.53 9.50 -6.93
C LEU A 145 23.95 10.93 -7.32
N PHE A 146 23.87 11.89 -6.39
CA PHE A 146 24.28 13.26 -6.63
C PHE A 146 25.80 13.38 -6.91
N LEU A 147 26.63 12.61 -6.21
CA LEU A 147 28.07 12.53 -6.47
C LEU A 147 28.35 11.97 -7.88
N PHE A 148 27.64 10.92 -8.29
CA PHE A 148 27.72 10.37 -9.64
C PHE A 148 27.34 11.40 -10.71
N ILE A 149 26.19 12.08 -10.53
CA ILE A 149 25.73 13.16 -11.43
C ILE A 149 26.78 14.28 -11.50
N LEU A 150 27.36 14.69 -10.37
CA LEU A 150 28.37 15.75 -10.31
C LEU A 150 29.65 15.36 -11.07
N ILE A 151 30.11 14.11 -10.94
CA ILE A 151 31.28 13.60 -11.67
C ILE A 151 31.03 13.65 -13.18
N PHE A 152 29.89 13.12 -13.65
CA PHE A 152 29.55 13.13 -15.07
C PHE A 152 29.26 14.52 -15.61
N ALA A 153 28.68 15.44 -14.82
CA ALA A 153 28.46 16.82 -15.22
C ALA A 153 29.78 17.57 -15.43
N LEU A 154 30.75 17.43 -14.51
CA LEU A 154 32.08 18.04 -14.66
C LEU A 154 32.86 17.42 -15.82
N LEU A 155 32.76 16.11 -16.04
CA LEU A 155 33.35 15.45 -17.22
C LEU A 155 32.70 15.94 -18.53
N GLY A 156 31.38 16.08 -18.56
CA GLY A 156 30.65 16.62 -19.70
C GLY A 156 31.04 18.08 -20.01
N MET A 157 31.24 18.91 -18.99
CA MET A 157 31.79 20.27 -19.16
C MET A 157 33.21 20.27 -19.75
N GLN A 158 34.05 19.29 -19.39
CA GLN A 158 35.41 19.18 -19.95
C GLN A 158 35.44 18.65 -21.39
N LEU A 159 34.45 17.83 -21.78
CA LEU A 159 34.35 17.26 -23.12
C LEU A 159 33.60 18.18 -24.11
N PHE A 160 32.53 18.84 -23.67
CA PHE A 160 31.55 19.53 -24.54
C PHE A 160 31.29 20.99 -24.17
N GLY A 161 31.98 21.54 -23.17
CA GLY A 161 31.77 22.90 -22.69
C GLY A 161 32.09 23.94 -23.76
N GLY A 162 31.06 24.63 -24.26
CA GLY A 162 31.18 25.59 -25.37
C GLY A 162 30.97 24.98 -26.77
N SER A 163 31.03 23.64 -26.92
CA SER A 163 30.88 22.95 -28.21
C SER A 163 29.44 22.89 -28.71
N PHE A 164 28.46 22.96 -27.81
CA PHE A 164 27.02 22.88 -28.12
C PHE A 164 26.43 24.19 -28.70
N ASN A 165 27.27 25.12 -29.14
CA ASN A 165 26.84 26.42 -29.68
C ASN A 165 26.82 26.36 -31.22
N PHE A 166 25.80 25.67 -31.76
CA PHE A 166 25.58 25.54 -33.20
C PHE A 166 25.12 26.86 -33.84
N GLU A 167 25.24 26.96 -35.16
CA GLU A 167 24.98 28.23 -35.89
C GLU A 167 23.53 28.72 -35.77
N ASP A 168 22.56 27.79 -35.74
CA ASP A 168 21.14 28.13 -35.57
C ASP A 168 20.76 28.48 -34.12
N GLN A 169 21.16 27.63 -33.16
CA GLN A 169 20.85 27.79 -31.73
C GLN A 169 21.69 26.87 -30.81
N THR A 170 21.93 27.34 -29.58
CA THR A 170 22.37 26.48 -28.46
C THR A 170 21.16 25.74 -27.88
N PRO A 171 21.15 24.40 -27.76
CA PRO A 171 20.05 23.67 -27.14
C PRO A 171 19.99 23.91 -25.62
N LEU A 172 18.81 23.74 -25.02
CA LEU A 172 18.59 23.88 -23.58
C LEU A 172 19.43 22.86 -22.76
N ALA A 173 19.52 21.63 -23.25
CA ALA A 173 20.41 20.59 -22.74
C ALA A 173 21.83 20.80 -23.28
N ASN A 174 22.72 21.37 -22.47
CA ASN A 174 24.11 21.65 -22.85
C ASN A 174 25.07 21.65 -21.65
N PHE A 175 26.37 21.64 -21.96
CA PHE A 175 27.44 21.57 -20.97
C PHE A 175 28.18 22.91 -20.75
N ASN A 176 27.57 24.05 -21.14
CA ASN A 176 28.24 25.35 -21.07
C ASN A 176 28.39 25.91 -19.64
N THR A 177 27.54 25.49 -18.70
CA THR A 177 27.59 25.94 -17.29
C THR A 177 27.28 24.78 -16.34
N PHE A 178 27.80 24.84 -15.12
CA PHE A 178 27.66 23.76 -14.12
C PHE A 178 26.19 23.38 -13.84
N SER A 179 25.30 24.35 -13.67
CA SER A 179 23.88 24.08 -13.40
C SER A 179 23.15 23.44 -14.57
N ILE A 180 23.46 23.83 -15.81
CA ILE A 180 22.83 23.25 -17.01
C ILE A 180 23.44 21.87 -17.30
N ALA A 181 24.75 21.68 -17.10
CA ALA A 181 25.40 20.37 -17.19
C ALA A 181 24.82 19.37 -16.17
N LEU A 182 24.55 19.81 -14.93
CA LEU A 182 23.91 18.99 -13.90
C LEU A 182 22.49 18.55 -14.32
N LEU A 183 21.69 19.48 -14.87
CA LEU A 183 20.35 19.19 -15.39
C LEU A 183 20.38 18.29 -16.64
N THR A 184 21.36 18.49 -17.53
CA THR A 184 21.55 17.69 -18.74
C THR A 184 21.92 16.25 -18.40
N VAL A 185 22.80 16.05 -17.42
CA VAL A 185 23.11 14.70 -16.89
C VAL A 185 21.90 14.09 -16.20
N PHE A 186 21.13 14.86 -15.42
CA PHE A 186 19.89 14.37 -14.82
C PHE A 186 18.85 13.93 -15.88
N GLN A 187 18.66 14.71 -16.94
CA GLN A 187 17.81 14.36 -18.09
C GLN A 187 18.26 13.02 -18.72
N ILE A 188 19.55 12.86 -19.00
CA ILE A 188 20.11 11.61 -19.54
C ILE A 188 19.82 10.41 -18.60
N LEU A 189 19.87 10.61 -17.28
CA LEU A 189 19.54 9.58 -16.28
C LEU A 189 18.04 9.28 -16.16
N THR A 190 17.16 10.22 -16.51
CA THR A 190 15.72 9.94 -16.62
C THR A 190 15.35 9.19 -17.92
N GLY A 191 16.26 9.13 -18.89
CA GLY A 191 16.01 8.54 -20.21
C GLY A 191 15.20 9.43 -21.16
N GLU A 192 14.97 10.69 -20.81
CA GLU A 192 14.23 11.67 -21.62
C GLU A 192 15.16 12.30 -22.68
N ASP A 193 14.91 12.02 -23.96
CA ASP A 193 15.69 12.53 -25.11
C ASP A 193 17.23 12.39 -25.00
N TRP A 194 17.71 11.42 -24.22
CA TRP A 194 19.15 11.19 -23.98
C TRP A 194 19.93 10.94 -25.29
N ASN A 195 19.26 10.32 -26.27
CA ASN A 195 19.78 10.05 -27.60
C ASN A 195 19.97 11.34 -28.41
N GLU A 196 19.09 12.33 -28.24
CA GLU A 196 19.23 13.64 -28.90
C GLU A 196 20.42 14.41 -28.32
N VAL A 197 20.58 14.43 -26.99
CA VAL A 197 21.76 15.04 -26.36
C VAL A 197 23.06 14.33 -26.81
N MET A 198 23.00 13.01 -27.02
CA MET A 198 24.11 12.25 -27.61
C MET A 198 24.38 12.61 -29.07
N TYR A 199 23.34 12.79 -29.91
CA TYR A 199 23.50 13.20 -31.31
C TYR A 199 24.13 14.60 -31.41
N GLN A 200 23.64 15.56 -30.62
CA GLN A 200 24.26 16.89 -30.50
C GLN A 200 25.71 16.78 -30.00
N GLY A 201 25.99 15.86 -29.06
CA GLY A 201 27.34 15.50 -28.63
C GLY A 201 28.25 15.08 -29.78
N ILE A 202 27.80 14.14 -30.62
CA ILE A 202 28.54 13.65 -31.80
C ILE A 202 28.76 14.78 -32.82
N VAL A 203 27.72 15.54 -33.16
CA VAL A 203 27.80 16.65 -34.13
C VAL A 203 28.76 17.75 -33.65
N SER A 204 28.72 18.11 -32.36
CA SER A 204 29.62 19.12 -31.77
C SER A 204 31.11 18.76 -31.81
N GLN A 205 31.44 17.50 -32.07
CA GLN A 205 32.81 16.96 -32.11
C GLN A 205 33.21 16.52 -33.54
N GLY A 206 32.65 17.18 -34.56
CA GLY A 206 32.94 16.92 -35.98
C GLY A 206 32.04 15.87 -36.64
N GLY A 207 30.96 15.44 -35.98
CA GLY A 207 29.98 14.54 -36.56
C GLY A 207 30.51 13.12 -36.79
N ILE A 208 29.87 12.41 -37.72
CA ILE A 208 30.15 10.99 -37.98
C ILE A 208 31.52 10.82 -38.65
N ASP A 209 31.78 11.59 -39.71
CA ASP A 209 32.92 11.40 -40.62
C ASP A 209 34.28 11.90 -40.08
N HIS A 210 34.27 12.71 -39.02
CA HIS A 210 35.51 13.24 -38.40
C HIS A 210 35.79 12.67 -37.01
N GLY A 211 35.11 11.58 -36.64
CA GLY A 211 35.41 10.80 -35.44
C GLY A 211 34.59 11.18 -34.19
N GLY A 212 33.66 12.15 -34.29
CA GLY A 212 32.76 12.54 -33.21
C GLY A 212 31.95 11.39 -32.61
N MET A 213 31.77 10.30 -33.37
CA MET A 213 31.22 9.01 -32.90
C MET A 213 31.88 8.48 -31.62
N ILE A 214 33.18 8.74 -31.35
CA ILE A 214 33.83 8.24 -30.13
C ILE A 214 33.23 8.85 -28.85
N TYR A 215 32.65 10.05 -28.95
CA TYR A 215 32.04 10.76 -27.83
C TYR A 215 30.68 10.17 -27.44
N SER A 216 30.06 9.33 -28.28
CA SER A 216 28.86 8.56 -27.90
C SER A 216 29.10 7.68 -26.67
N LEU A 217 30.34 7.22 -26.47
CA LEU A 217 30.74 6.40 -25.32
C LEU A 217 30.49 7.12 -23.98
N TYR A 218 30.63 8.45 -23.90
CA TYR A 218 30.29 9.20 -22.68
C TYR A 218 28.82 9.00 -22.32
N PHE A 219 27.92 9.16 -23.29
CA PHE A 219 26.47 9.03 -23.10
C PHE A 219 26.06 7.58 -22.82
N ILE A 220 26.62 6.62 -23.56
CA ILE A 220 26.35 5.18 -23.36
C ILE A 220 26.82 4.72 -21.98
N ILE A 221 28.01 5.12 -21.53
CA ILE A 221 28.52 4.80 -20.19
C ILE A 221 27.66 5.49 -19.11
N LEU A 222 27.29 6.76 -19.30
CA LEU A 222 26.42 7.50 -18.38
C LEU A 222 25.05 6.82 -18.22
N VAL A 223 24.39 6.43 -19.32
CA VAL A 223 23.10 5.72 -19.27
C VAL A 223 23.23 4.36 -18.61
N ILE A 224 24.22 3.53 -19.00
CA ILE A 224 24.38 2.18 -18.46
C ILE A 224 24.72 2.20 -16.96
N PHE A 225 25.77 2.91 -16.55
CA PHE A 225 26.18 2.94 -15.15
C PHE A 225 25.23 3.76 -14.30
N GLY A 226 24.67 4.84 -14.83
CA GLY A 226 23.72 5.69 -14.12
C GLY A 226 22.39 5.01 -13.86
N ASN A 227 21.81 4.32 -14.84
CA ASN A 227 20.57 3.57 -14.63
C ASN A 227 20.80 2.33 -13.75
N TYR A 228 21.98 1.72 -13.79
CA TYR A 228 22.40 0.70 -12.82
C TYR A 228 22.51 1.27 -11.41
N THR A 229 23.09 2.47 -11.21
CA THR A 229 23.12 3.15 -9.91
C THR A 229 21.71 3.49 -9.43
N LEU A 230 20.84 4.03 -10.28
CA LEU A 230 19.43 4.30 -9.96
C LEU A 230 18.67 3.03 -9.56
N LEU A 231 18.84 1.93 -10.29
CA LEU A 231 18.18 0.65 -9.99
C LEU A 231 18.62 0.10 -8.62
N ASN A 232 19.92 0.16 -8.30
CA ASN A 232 20.43 -0.27 -7.00
C ASN A 232 19.94 0.64 -5.85
N VAL A 233 19.86 1.95 -6.07
CA VAL A 233 19.28 2.91 -5.10
C VAL A 233 17.79 2.61 -4.88
N PHE A 234 17.01 2.39 -5.94
CA PHE A 234 15.60 2.03 -5.85
C PHE A 234 15.39 0.70 -5.15
N LEU A 235 16.16 -0.34 -5.51
CA LEU A 235 16.09 -1.67 -4.89
C LEU A 235 16.38 -1.62 -3.39
N ALA A 236 17.44 -0.90 -2.98
CA ALA A 236 17.76 -0.74 -1.57
C ALA A 236 16.62 -0.05 -0.79
N ILE A 237 16.06 1.03 -1.33
CA ILE A 237 14.93 1.74 -0.70
C ILE A 237 13.67 0.86 -0.65
N ALA A 238 13.41 0.06 -1.69
CA ALA A 238 12.27 -0.85 -1.73
C ALA A 238 12.40 -1.99 -0.72
N VAL A 239 13.58 -2.59 -0.59
CA VAL A 239 13.86 -3.66 0.40
C VAL A 239 13.82 -3.10 1.82
N ASP A 240 14.47 -1.96 2.09
CA ASP A 240 14.40 -1.27 3.39
C ASP A 240 12.94 -1.02 3.79
N ASN A 241 12.14 -0.44 2.89
CA ASN A 241 10.73 -0.12 3.19
C ASN A 241 9.86 -1.37 3.37
N LEU A 242 10.09 -2.44 2.60
CA LEU A 242 9.33 -3.69 2.74
C LEU A 242 9.63 -4.39 4.07
N ALA A 243 10.90 -4.44 4.49
CA ALA A 243 11.29 -4.99 5.79
C ALA A 243 10.67 -4.19 6.94
N ASN A 244 10.79 -2.85 6.93
CA ASN A 244 10.16 -1.98 7.94
C ASN A 244 8.62 -2.14 7.95
N ALA A 245 7.97 -2.40 6.82
CA ALA A 245 6.52 -2.62 6.75
C ALA A 245 6.12 -3.98 7.35
N GLN A 246 6.91 -5.03 7.13
CA GLN A 246 6.69 -6.34 7.73
C GLN A 246 6.90 -6.32 9.25
N GLU A 247 7.96 -5.65 9.73
CA GLU A 247 8.20 -5.42 11.17
C GLU A 247 7.06 -4.63 11.82
N LEU A 248 6.54 -3.59 11.16
CA LEU A 248 5.40 -2.81 11.65
C LEU A 248 4.11 -3.64 11.71
N THR A 249 3.85 -4.49 10.70
CA THR A 249 2.62 -5.31 10.65
C THR A 249 2.66 -6.38 11.75
N ALA A 250 3.79 -7.08 11.90
CA ALA A 250 3.97 -8.06 12.98
C ALA A 250 3.81 -7.42 14.37
N ALA A 251 4.36 -6.22 14.59
CA ALA A 251 4.22 -5.51 15.86
C ALA A 251 2.79 -4.97 16.12
N GLU A 252 2.00 -4.69 15.08
CA GLU A 252 0.57 -4.35 15.22
C GLU A 252 -0.27 -5.62 15.48
N GLU A 253 0.07 -6.77 14.87
CA GLU A 253 -0.55 -8.08 15.15
C GLU A 253 -0.26 -8.58 16.58
N GLU A 254 0.99 -8.51 17.05
CA GLU A 254 1.38 -8.84 18.43
C GLU A 254 0.64 -7.97 19.46
N GLN A 255 0.54 -6.66 19.23
CA GLN A 255 -0.22 -5.75 20.10
C GLN A 255 -1.73 -6.06 20.10
N GLU A 256 -2.29 -6.44 18.95
CA GLU A 256 -3.68 -6.90 18.90
C GLU A 256 -3.88 -8.22 19.65
N GLU A 257 -2.93 -9.14 19.66
CA GLU A 257 -3.02 -10.37 20.46
C GLU A 257 -2.86 -10.10 21.97
N GLU A 258 -1.95 -9.20 22.39
CA GLU A 258 -1.85 -8.75 23.79
C GLU A 258 -3.15 -8.08 24.27
N ASP A 259 -3.73 -7.16 23.50
CA ASP A 259 -5.00 -6.50 23.85
C ASP A 259 -6.16 -7.51 23.90
N LYS A 260 -6.22 -8.49 22.99
CA LYS A 260 -7.22 -9.58 22.99
C LYS A 260 -7.08 -10.48 24.21
N GLU A 261 -5.86 -10.85 24.61
CA GLU A 261 -5.64 -11.66 25.82
C GLU A 261 -5.96 -10.84 27.09
N TYR A 262 -5.62 -9.54 27.12
CA TYR A 262 -5.96 -8.65 28.23
C TYR A 262 -7.47 -8.53 28.47
N ASP A 263 -8.26 -8.31 27.41
CA ASP A 263 -9.73 -8.25 27.50
C ASP A 263 -10.36 -9.62 27.87
N LEU A 264 -9.70 -10.74 27.54
CA LEU A 264 -10.19 -12.09 27.86
C LEU A 264 -9.83 -12.55 29.28
N ALA A 265 -8.62 -12.22 29.75
CA ALA A 265 -8.03 -12.72 30.99
C ALA A 265 -8.16 -11.74 32.17
N GLY A 266 -8.39 -10.46 31.90
CA GLY A 266 -8.63 -9.41 32.90
C GLY A 266 -7.38 -8.87 33.60
N PRO A 267 -7.48 -7.70 34.27
CA PRO A 267 -6.32 -6.88 34.64
C PRO A 267 -5.40 -7.47 35.73
N GLU A 268 -5.81 -8.52 36.46
CA GLU A 268 -4.96 -9.14 37.49
C GLU A 268 -4.08 -10.29 36.93
N SER A 269 -4.51 -10.97 35.86
CA SER A 269 -3.83 -12.15 35.33
C SER A 269 -2.61 -11.79 34.47
N VAL A 270 -2.77 -10.89 33.49
CA VAL A 270 -1.69 -10.44 32.59
C VAL A 270 -0.53 -9.82 33.38
N VAL A 271 -0.83 -9.02 34.42
CA VAL A 271 0.17 -8.42 35.32
C VAL A 271 0.94 -9.48 36.12
N SER A 272 0.37 -10.66 36.34
CA SER A 272 1.07 -11.81 36.95
C SER A 272 1.93 -12.58 35.94
N LEU A 273 1.47 -12.74 34.70
CA LEU A 273 2.18 -13.43 33.62
C LEU A 273 3.41 -12.64 33.15
N GLN A 274 3.25 -11.33 32.88
CA GLN A 274 4.36 -10.43 32.55
C GLN A 274 5.42 -10.38 33.65
N LYS A 275 5.02 -10.51 34.93
CA LYS A 275 5.97 -10.65 36.05
C LYS A 275 6.75 -11.96 35.98
N GLN A 276 6.10 -13.08 35.70
CA GLN A 276 6.77 -14.39 35.60
C GLN A 276 7.73 -14.44 34.42
N GLN A 277 7.36 -13.89 33.27
CA GLN A 277 8.25 -13.74 32.11
C GLN A 277 9.49 -12.89 32.46
N ALA A 278 9.28 -11.69 33.02
CA ALA A 278 10.37 -10.80 33.43
C ALA A 278 11.19 -11.30 34.64
N GLU A 279 10.82 -12.42 35.27
CA GLU A 279 11.59 -13.10 36.32
C GLU A 279 12.40 -14.27 35.71
N LEU A 280 11.78 -15.03 34.79
CA LEU A 280 12.44 -16.04 33.95
C LEU A 280 13.56 -15.49 33.06
N GLU A 281 13.36 -14.33 32.42
CA GLU A 281 14.41 -13.66 31.64
C GLU A 281 15.64 -13.35 32.49
N LYS A 282 15.44 -12.92 33.74
CA LYS A 282 16.55 -12.64 34.66
C LYS A 282 17.26 -13.90 35.13
N GLU A 283 16.55 -15.00 35.34
CA GLU A 283 17.21 -16.30 35.59
C GLU A 283 18.03 -16.75 34.38
N LEU A 284 17.55 -16.55 33.15
CA LEU A 284 18.29 -16.84 31.93
C LEU A 284 19.53 -15.95 31.75
N GLU A 285 19.44 -14.64 31.99
CA GLU A 285 20.61 -13.73 32.01
C GLU A 285 21.64 -14.17 33.06
N VAL A 286 21.19 -14.53 34.28
CA VAL A 286 22.07 -14.99 35.35
C VAL A 286 22.72 -16.33 35.00
N LEU A 287 22.03 -17.24 34.34
CA LEU A 287 22.60 -18.51 33.87
C LEU A 287 23.65 -18.29 32.78
N GLN A 288 23.37 -17.45 31.78
CA GLN A 288 24.32 -17.14 30.71
C GLN A 288 25.61 -16.51 31.24
N ASN A 289 25.50 -15.53 32.16
CA ASN A 289 26.64 -14.86 32.78
C ASN A 289 27.52 -15.76 33.69
N ASN A 290 27.08 -16.99 34.01
CA ASN A 290 27.85 -17.94 34.82
C ASN A 290 28.61 -19.01 34.00
N THR A 291 28.64 -18.91 32.66
CA THR A 291 29.18 -19.98 31.79
C THR A 291 30.68 -19.84 31.44
N ASP A 292 31.39 -18.87 32.01
CA ASP A 292 32.79 -18.56 31.66
C ASP A 292 33.81 -19.34 32.50
N GLY A 293 34.03 -20.62 32.16
CA GLY A 293 35.18 -21.39 32.68
C GLY A 293 34.97 -22.92 32.75
N PRO A 294 35.86 -23.75 32.15
CA PRO A 294 35.75 -25.21 32.27
C PRO A 294 36.17 -25.68 33.68
N PRO A 295 35.37 -26.52 34.36
CA PRO A 295 35.70 -27.02 35.69
C PRO A 295 36.92 -27.94 35.67
N LYS A 296 37.88 -27.68 36.57
CA LYS A 296 39.06 -28.54 36.77
C LYS A 296 38.63 -29.89 37.34
N VAL A 297 39.07 -30.97 36.68
CA VAL A 297 38.93 -32.34 37.21
C VAL A 297 40.11 -32.62 38.14
N GLU A 298 39.84 -32.75 39.45
CA GLU A 298 40.78 -33.36 40.40
C GLU A 298 40.40 -34.83 40.63
N ILE A 299 41.41 -35.70 40.70
CA ILE A 299 41.27 -37.15 40.76
C ILE A 299 42.14 -37.67 41.91
N CYS A 300 41.57 -38.44 42.84
CA CYS A 300 42.20 -39.64 43.40
C CYS A 300 41.23 -40.51 44.26
N PRO A 301 41.52 -41.82 44.47
CA PRO A 301 40.53 -42.85 44.87
C PRO A 301 41.04 -43.60 46.13
N PRO A 302 40.91 -44.94 46.36
CA PRO A 302 40.03 -45.99 45.79
C PRO A 302 39.39 -46.95 46.84
N SER A 303 38.61 -47.93 46.37
CA SER A 303 38.78 -49.35 46.75
C SER A 303 38.14 -50.32 45.73
N PRO A 304 38.57 -51.61 45.62
CA PRO A 304 38.42 -52.39 44.39
C PRO A 304 37.68 -53.75 44.54
N GLY A 305 37.44 -54.43 43.41
CA GLY A 305 37.28 -55.90 43.38
C GLY A 305 36.64 -56.49 42.11
N GLY A 306 37.30 -57.49 41.48
CA GLY A 306 36.59 -58.51 40.67
C GLY A 306 37.00 -58.71 39.20
N ASP A 307 38.16 -59.34 38.95
CA ASP A 307 38.47 -60.08 37.71
C ASP A 307 37.48 -61.24 37.43
N SER A 308 37.34 -61.85 36.23
CA SER A 308 37.66 -61.51 34.83
C SER A 308 37.13 -62.63 33.88
N LYS A 309 37.23 -62.44 32.53
CA LYS A 309 37.19 -63.46 31.43
C LYS A 309 35.82 -64.07 31.00
N MET A 310 35.58 -64.46 29.72
CA MET A 310 36.17 -64.09 28.40
C MET A 310 35.37 -64.71 27.21
N LYS A 311 35.44 -64.08 26.01
CA LYS A 311 35.23 -64.60 24.62
C LYS A 311 33.82 -64.64 23.98
N ASN A 312 33.73 -63.94 22.82
CA ASN A 312 33.31 -64.36 21.45
C ASN A 312 31.91 -65.05 21.23
N THR A 313 31.17 -64.86 20.12
CA THR A 313 31.45 -64.22 18.79
C THR A 313 30.17 -63.73 18.08
N VAL A 314 30.35 -62.83 17.11
CA VAL A 314 29.46 -62.31 16.03
C VAL A 314 28.31 -63.21 15.53
N SER A 315 27.08 -62.68 15.43
CA SER A 315 26.36 -62.45 14.14
C SER A 315 25.03 -61.68 14.25
N GLU A 316 24.68 -61.08 13.11
CA GLU A 316 23.47 -60.38 12.61
C GLU A 316 22.07 -60.78 13.15
N GLY A 317 21.07 -59.91 12.95
CA GLY A 317 19.63 -60.29 13.03
C GLY A 317 18.65 -59.16 13.36
N GLU A 318 17.82 -58.76 12.40
CA GLU A 318 16.82 -57.68 12.51
C GLU A 318 15.43 -58.10 13.07
N GLN A 319 14.63 -57.09 13.46
CA GLN A 319 13.15 -57.04 13.47
C GLN A 319 12.30 -58.02 14.33
N GLY A 320 11.77 -57.50 15.46
CA GLY A 320 10.34 -57.11 15.52
C GLY A 320 9.27 -58.00 16.22
N LYS A 321 8.42 -57.33 17.04
CA LYS A 321 7.00 -57.68 17.38
C LYS A 321 6.78 -58.92 18.31
N THR A 322 5.70 -59.12 19.10
CA THR A 322 4.39 -58.42 19.33
C THR A 322 3.81 -58.75 20.73
N THR A 323 2.87 -57.93 21.26
CA THR A 323 1.87 -58.24 22.35
C THR A 323 2.41 -58.54 23.77
N THR A 324 1.65 -58.44 24.88
CA THR A 324 0.17 -58.35 25.16
C THR A 324 -0.06 -57.34 26.34
N THR A 325 -1.21 -57.05 26.99
CA THR A 325 -2.57 -57.64 27.18
C THR A 325 -3.63 -56.54 27.48
N THR A 326 -4.92 -56.90 27.54
CA THR A 326 -6.06 -56.18 28.16
C THR A 326 -6.04 -56.28 29.71
N GLU A 327 -6.96 -55.72 30.54
CA GLU A 327 -8.39 -55.30 30.43
C GLU A 327 -8.69 -54.20 31.51
N SER A 328 -9.88 -53.61 31.79
CA SER A 328 -11.29 -53.97 31.48
C SER A 328 -12.26 -52.79 31.24
N LYS A 329 -13.15 -52.42 32.20
CA LYS A 329 -14.37 -51.58 32.03
C LYS A 329 -14.89 -50.98 33.35
N GLU A 330 -15.65 -49.86 33.29
CA GLU A 330 -16.93 -49.69 34.00
C GLU A 330 -17.81 -48.58 33.34
N GLU A 331 -19.05 -48.37 33.80
CA GLU A 331 -20.15 -47.71 33.04
C GLU A 331 -20.65 -46.35 33.63
N ASP A 332 -21.58 -45.71 32.92
CA ASP A 332 -22.10 -44.34 33.12
C ASP A 332 -22.78 -44.03 34.47
N ASN A 333 -22.85 -42.72 34.80
CA ASN A 333 -24.01 -42.16 35.49
C ASN A 333 -24.28 -40.68 35.14
N VAL A 334 -25.55 -40.29 35.04
CA VAL A 334 -25.99 -38.98 34.54
C VAL A 334 -26.82 -38.24 35.59
N ILE A 335 -26.42 -37.00 35.92
CA ILE A 335 -27.28 -36.02 36.61
C ILE A 335 -27.21 -34.68 35.86
N LYS A 336 -28.37 -34.08 35.61
CA LYS A 336 -28.54 -32.72 35.03
C LYS A 336 -28.78 -31.70 36.14
N ILE A 337 -28.49 -30.41 35.88
CA ILE A 337 -29.42 -29.25 35.99
C ILE A 337 -28.65 -27.92 35.88
N LYS A 338 -29.06 -27.08 34.90
CA LYS A 338 -29.35 -25.61 34.93
C LYS A 338 -28.45 -24.63 35.72
N ASP A 339 -28.32 -23.35 35.37
CA ASP A 339 -28.48 -22.53 34.14
C ASP A 339 -27.22 -21.58 34.15
N GLU A 340 -26.87 -20.68 33.21
CA GLU A 340 -27.55 -19.45 32.78
C GLU A 340 -26.66 -18.73 31.70
N ASP A 341 -26.99 -17.51 31.29
CA ASP A 341 -26.48 -16.79 30.11
C ASP A 341 -24.95 -16.70 29.88
N SER A 342 -24.54 -16.82 28.60
CA SER A 342 -23.49 -15.94 28.03
C SER A 342 -23.71 -15.69 26.53
N ASN A 343 -23.96 -14.42 26.18
CA ASN A 343 -24.29 -13.96 24.83
C ASN A 343 -23.04 -13.88 23.94
N LYS A 344 -22.52 -15.04 23.50
CA LYS A 344 -21.32 -15.11 22.65
C LYS A 344 -21.65 -14.76 21.20
N LYS A 345 -21.79 -13.46 20.92
CA LYS A 345 -21.65 -12.88 19.57
C LYS A 345 -20.22 -13.09 19.07
N VAL A 346 -19.91 -14.30 18.62
CA VAL A 346 -18.74 -14.53 17.77
C VAL A 346 -19.00 -13.79 16.46
N ALA A 347 -18.06 -12.94 16.06
CA ALA A 347 -18.10 -12.32 14.75
C ALA A 347 -17.84 -13.40 13.69
N VAL A 348 -18.91 -13.84 13.02
CA VAL A 348 -18.80 -14.54 11.74
C VAL A 348 -18.82 -13.45 10.68
N GLN A 349 -17.65 -12.88 10.44
CA GLN A 349 -17.40 -11.92 9.38
C GLN A 349 -15.94 -12.08 8.92
N ASP A 350 -15.71 -11.92 7.63
CA ASP A 350 -14.38 -11.91 6.98
C ASP A 350 -13.60 -13.25 7.05
N LYS A 351 -14.24 -14.32 6.59
CA LYS A 351 -13.61 -15.55 6.05
C LYS A 351 -14.36 -16.10 4.83
N ASP A 352 -14.41 -15.32 3.77
CA ASP A 352 -14.76 -15.75 2.40
C ASP A 352 -13.77 -15.04 1.45
N ASP A 353 -13.03 -15.81 0.63
CA ASP A 353 -12.30 -15.42 -0.62
C ASP A 353 -11.17 -16.42 -0.98
N GLN A 354 -10.77 -17.33 -0.08
CA GLN A 354 -9.72 -18.34 -0.35
C GLN A 354 -10.08 -19.73 0.20
N ASP A 355 -11.07 -20.41 -0.41
CA ASP A 355 -11.33 -21.86 -0.24
C ASP A 355 -12.31 -22.43 -1.31
N GLU A 356 -12.34 -21.90 -2.54
CA GLU A 356 -13.24 -22.34 -3.65
C GLU A 356 -12.80 -23.66 -4.36
N ASP A 357 -12.14 -24.58 -3.64
CA ASP A 357 -11.61 -25.86 -4.18
C ASP A 357 -12.22 -27.13 -3.54
N MET A 358 -13.48 -27.06 -3.07
CA MET A 358 -14.23 -28.28 -2.74
C MET A 358 -14.78 -28.95 -4.01
N GLU A 359 -14.07 -29.97 -4.52
CA GLU A 359 -14.39 -30.73 -5.74
C GLU A 359 -15.63 -31.64 -5.58
N GLY A 360 -16.82 -31.03 -5.46
CA GLY A 360 -18.12 -31.68 -5.44
C GLY A 360 -19.20 -30.83 -6.12
N PRO A 361 -20.29 -31.43 -6.65
CA PRO A 361 -21.34 -30.67 -7.31
C PRO A 361 -22.01 -29.69 -6.32
N LYS A 362 -22.04 -28.39 -6.66
CA LYS A 362 -22.59 -27.35 -5.77
C LYS A 362 -24.08 -27.67 -5.50
N PRO A 363 -24.59 -27.64 -4.24
CA PRO A 363 -25.94 -28.12 -3.94
C PRO A 363 -27.04 -27.16 -4.39
N ILE A 364 -28.18 -27.69 -4.86
CA ILE A 364 -29.36 -26.89 -5.25
C ILE A 364 -29.81 -26.02 -4.07
N LEU A 365 -29.85 -24.70 -4.27
CA LEU A 365 -30.31 -23.75 -3.25
C LEU A 365 -31.78 -24.03 -2.86
N PRO A 366 -32.11 -24.12 -1.55
CA PRO A 366 -33.41 -24.60 -1.05
C PRO A 366 -34.56 -23.60 -1.29
N TYR A 367 -34.26 -22.38 -1.70
CA TYR A 367 -35.24 -21.35 -2.08
C TYR A 367 -35.87 -21.65 -3.45
N SER A 368 -37.02 -21.04 -3.77
CA SER A 368 -37.65 -21.18 -5.09
C SER A 368 -37.14 -20.13 -6.07
N SER A 369 -36.56 -20.55 -7.19
CA SER A 369 -36.13 -19.63 -8.25
C SER A 369 -37.35 -18.98 -8.92
N MET A 370 -37.25 -17.69 -9.26
CA MET A 370 -38.33 -16.86 -9.82
C MET A 370 -39.68 -16.92 -9.06
N PHE A 371 -39.71 -17.32 -7.78
CA PHE A 371 -40.92 -17.65 -7.00
C PHE A 371 -41.82 -18.79 -7.58
N ILE A 372 -41.45 -19.40 -8.70
CA ILE A 372 -42.25 -20.42 -9.41
C ILE A 372 -41.52 -21.78 -9.44
N LEU A 373 -40.19 -21.78 -9.45
CA LEU A 373 -39.35 -22.96 -9.60
C LEU A 373 -38.82 -23.46 -8.24
N SER A 374 -39.69 -24.19 -7.53
CA SER A 374 -39.32 -25.05 -6.39
C SER A 374 -38.06 -25.89 -6.70
N PRO A 375 -37.18 -26.18 -5.72
CA PRO A 375 -36.04 -27.09 -5.90
C PRO A 375 -36.40 -28.49 -6.47
N THR A 376 -37.66 -28.91 -6.33
CA THR A 376 -38.17 -30.18 -6.89
C THR A 376 -38.56 -30.12 -8.38
N ASN A 377 -38.57 -28.93 -9.00
CA ASN A 377 -39.04 -28.75 -10.38
C ASN A 377 -38.06 -29.38 -11.40
N PRO A 378 -38.53 -30.19 -12.38
CA PRO A 378 -37.66 -30.86 -13.34
C PRO A 378 -36.86 -29.90 -14.23
N ILE A 379 -37.41 -28.72 -14.58
CA ILE A 379 -36.71 -27.72 -15.41
C ILE A 379 -35.50 -27.18 -14.66
N ARG A 380 -35.67 -26.83 -13.37
CA ARG A 380 -34.58 -26.32 -12.54
C ARG A 380 -33.54 -27.39 -12.25
N ARG A 381 -33.95 -28.64 -11.99
CA ARG A 381 -33.00 -29.76 -11.84
C ARG A 381 -32.21 -30.06 -13.12
N ALA A 382 -32.80 -29.85 -14.30
CA ALA A 382 -32.11 -29.96 -15.57
C ALA A 382 -31.10 -28.81 -15.79
N ALA A 383 -31.50 -27.55 -15.54
CA ALA A 383 -30.60 -26.40 -15.65
C ALA A 383 -29.42 -26.52 -14.68
N HIS A 384 -29.68 -26.85 -13.41
CA HIS A 384 -28.67 -27.12 -12.39
C HIS A 384 -27.68 -28.22 -12.82
N TRP A 385 -28.18 -29.32 -13.40
CA TRP A 385 -27.34 -30.40 -13.90
C TRP A 385 -26.46 -29.96 -15.07
N VAL A 386 -26.97 -29.12 -15.99
CA VAL A 386 -26.20 -28.57 -17.11
C VAL A 386 -25.10 -27.61 -16.63
N VAL A 387 -25.43 -26.67 -15.74
CA VAL A 387 -24.47 -25.68 -15.21
C VAL A 387 -23.37 -26.35 -14.39
N ASN A 388 -23.69 -27.41 -13.62
CA ASN A 388 -22.69 -28.17 -12.87
C ASN A 388 -21.98 -29.29 -13.68
N LEU A 389 -22.04 -29.27 -15.02
CA LEU A 389 -21.19 -30.15 -15.83
C LEU A 389 -19.74 -29.64 -15.79
N ARG A 390 -18.77 -30.53 -15.47
CA ARG A 390 -17.32 -30.23 -15.48
C ARG A 390 -16.78 -29.61 -16.79
N TYR A 391 -17.53 -29.70 -17.88
CA TYR A 391 -17.18 -29.14 -19.18
C TYR A 391 -17.94 -27.84 -19.55
N PHE A 392 -18.89 -27.39 -18.72
CA PHE A 392 -19.71 -26.21 -19.01
C PHE A 392 -18.87 -24.93 -18.94
N ASP A 393 -18.25 -24.65 -17.80
CA ASP A 393 -17.40 -23.46 -17.62
C ASP A 393 -16.21 -23.47 -18.60
N GLY A 394 -15.61 -24.63 -18.83
CA GLY A 394 -14.53 -24.82 -19.82
C GLY A 394 -14.98 -24.55 -21.26
N PHE A 395 -16.23 -24.85 -21.62
CA PHE A 395 -16.82 -24.50 -22.91
C PHE A 395 -17.08 -22.99 -23.02
N ILE A 396 -17.65 -22.36 -21.99
CA ILE A 396 -17.87 -20.91 -21.94
C ILE A 396 -16.53 -20.16 -22.07
N MET A 397 -15.48 -20.56 -21.34
CA MET A 397 -14.15 -19.96 -21.45
C MET A 397 -13.54 -20.06 -22.86
N ILE A 398 -13.80 -21.15 -23.60
CA ILE A 398 -13.41 -21.28 -25.02
C ILE A 398 -14.20 -20.28 -25.88
N ILE A 399 -15.50 -20.10 -25.64
CA ILE A 399 -16.34 -19.15 -26.37
C ILE A 399 -15.93 -17.69 -26.08
N ILE A 400 -15.59 -17.34 -24.84
CA ILE A 400 -15.00 -16.03 -24.48
C ILE A 400 -13.70 -15.79 -25.25
N GLY A 401 -12.82 -16.79 -25.31
CA GLY A 401 -11.57 -16.72 -26.09
C GLY A 401 -11.79 -16.53 -27.59
N LEU A 402 -12.78 -17.24 -28.17
CA LEU A 402 -13.11 -17.12 -29.59
C LEU A 402 -13.80 -15.79 -29.93
N SER A 403 -14.68 -15.27 -29.06
CA SER A 403 -15.29 -13.95 -29.24
C SER A 403 -14.26 -12.82 -29.11
N SER A 404 -13.34 -12.92 -28.14
CA SER A 404 -12.22 -11.99 -28.00
C SER A 404 -11.29 -12.01 -29.23
N LEU A 405 -11.09 -13.19 -29.83
CA LEU A 405 -10.33 -13.34 -31.07
C LEU A 405 -11.09 -12.85 -32.30
N ALA A 406 -12.42 -12.95 -32.35
CA ALA A 406 -13.24 -12.40 -33.42
C ALA A 406 -13.11 -10.87 -33.47
N LEU A 407 -13.32 -10.19 -32.34
CA LEU A 407 -13.12 -8.75 -32.19
C LEU A 407 -11.70 -8.30 -32.54
N ALA A 408 -10.68 -9.10 -32.22
CA ALA A 408 -9.28 -8.82 -32.56
C ALA A 408 -8.94 -9.00 -34.06
N ASN A 409 -9.85 -9.54 -34.88
CA ASN A 409 -9.70 -9.68 -36.33
C ASN A 409 -10.64 -8.75 -37.14
N GLU A 410 -11.41 -7.89 -36.47
CA GLU A 410 -12.25 -6.87 -37.12
C GLU A 410 -11.36 -5.82 -37.82
N ASP A 411 -11.67 -5.47 -39.07
CA ASP A 411 -10.96 -4.43 -39.82
C ASP A 411 -11.57 -3.05 -39.51
N PRO A 412 -10.85 -2.13 -38.83
CA PRO A 412 -11.36 -0.81 -38.48
C PRO A 412 -11.26 0.21 -39.63
N VAL A 413 -10.85 -0.21 -40.83
CA VAL A 413 -10.71 0.66 -42.02
C VAL A 413 -11.82 0.40 -43.05
N ASP A 414 -12.33 -0.82 -43.14
CA ASP A 414 -13.43 -1.20 -44.05
C ASP A 414 -14.55 -1.95 -43.30
N GLU A 415 -15.49 -1.17 -42.77
CA GLU A 415 -16.73 -1.64 -42.11
C GLU A 415 -17.52 -2.64 -42.99
N ASP A 416 -17.46 -2.48 -44.32
CA ASP A 416 -18.19 -3.25 -45.31
C ASP A 416 -17.40 -4.48 -45.82
N SER A 417 -16.27 -4.82 -45.19
CA SER A 417 -15.43 -5.95 -45.60
C SER A 417 -16.12 -7.32 -45.44
N ASP A 418 -15.78 -8.27 -46.32
CA ASP A 418 -16.29 -9.66 -46.24
C ASP A 418 -15.90 -10.35 -44.92
N ILE A 419 -14.81 -9.91 -44.29
CA ILE A 419 -14.35 -10.39 -42.97
C ILE A 419 -15.29 -9.88 -41.88
N ASN A 420 -15.53 -8.57 -41.79
CA ASN A 420 -16.43 -7.99 -40.77
C ASN A 420 -17.87 -8.53 -40.91
N LYS A 421 -18.33 -8.75 -42.15
CA LYS A 421 -19.60 -9.43 -42.43
C LYS A 421 -19.68 -10.84 -41.86
N ILE A 422 -18.58 -11.60 -41.88
CA ILE A 422 -18.51 -12.93 -41.28
C ILE A 422 -18.40 -12.85 -39.74
N LEU A 423 -17.61 -11.91 -39.22
CA LEU A 423 -17.41 -11.73 -37.77
C LEU A 423 -18.72 -11.36 -37.05
N ASN A 424 -19.51 -10.44 -37.60
CA ASN A 424 -20.82 -10.05 -37.04
C ASN A 424 -21.78 -11.27 -36.88
N HIS A 425 -21.76 -12.21 -37.83
CA HIS A 425 -22.53 -13.47 -37.68
C HIS A 425 -22.02 -14.36 -36.53
N PHE A 426 -20.72 -14.33 -36.23
CA PHE A 426 -20.15 -15.00 -35.07
C PHE A 426 -20.49 -14.27 -33.76
N ASP A 427 -20.47 -12.94 -33.71
CA ASP A 427 -20.77 -12.18 -32.49
C ASP A 427 -22.25 -12.30 -32.07
N ILE A 428 -23.17 -12.36 -33.04
CA ILE A 428 -24.58 -12.74 -32.78
C ILE A 428 -24.66 -14.17 -32.21
N ALA A 429 -23.86 -15.11 -32.73
CA ALA A 429 -23.85 -16.49 -32.24
C ALA A 429 -23.24 -16.61 -30.81
N PHE A 430 -22.15 -15.90 -30.52
CA PHE A 430 -21.51 -15.86 -29.20
C PHE A 430 -22.43 -15.19 -28.17
N THR A 431 -23.06 -14.05 -28.52
CA THR A 431 -24.11 -13.40 -27.72
C THR A 431 -25.25 -14.38 -27.41
N GLY A 432 -25.66 -15.19 -28.39
CA GLY A 432 -26.65 -16.25 -28.20
C GLY A 432 -26.22 -17.32 -27.18
N VAL A 433 -24.94 -17.71 -27.14
CA VAL A 433 -24.41 -18.64 -26.14
C VAL A 433 -24.45 -18.03 -24.74
N PHE A 434 -23.93 -16.81 -24.56
CA PHE A 434 -23.94 -16.11 -23.27
C PHE A 434 -25.37 -15.82 -22.77
N ALA A 435 -26.32 -15.55 -23.67
CA ALA A 435 -27.73 -15.40 -23.31
C ALA A 435 -28.35 -16.72 -22.81
N VAL A 436 -28.04 -17.86 -23.43
CA VAL A 436 -28.48 -19.18 -22.95
C VAL A 436 -27.82 -19.53 -21.61
N GLU A 437 -26.54 -19.22 -21.44
CA GLU A 437 -25.80 -19.40 -20.20
C GLU A 437 -26.41 -18.60 -19.05
N MET A 438 -26.65 -17.29 -19.25
CA MET A 438 -27.36 -16.42 -18.31
C MET A 438 -28.72 -17.00 -17.94
N ILE A 439 -29.52 -17.46 -18.91
CA ILE A 439 -30.84 -18.05 -18.65
C ILE A 439 -30.72 -19.33 -17.81
N LEU A 440 -29.74 -20.19 -18.06
CA LEU A 440 -29.49 -21.41 -17.27
C LEU A 440 -29.06 -21.07 -15.83
N LYS A 441 -28.07 -20.19 -15.66
CA LYS A 441 -27.58 -19.69 -14.36
C LYS A 441 -28.73 -19.04 -13.56
N VAL A 442 -29.57 -18.20 -14.18
CA VAL A 442 -30.73 -17.55 -13.53
C VAL A 442 -31.85 -18.55 -13.19
N ILE A 443 -32.09 -19.59 -14.00
CA ILE A 443 -33.07 -20.63 -13.68
C ILE A 443 -32.65 -21.42 -12.44
N ASP A 444 -31.37 -21.78 -12.30
CA ASP A 444 -30.87 -22.51 -11.14
C ASP A 444 -30.74 -21.63 -9.88
N LEU A 445 -29.99 -20.54 -9.99
CA LEU A 445 -29.63 -19.67 -8.85
C LEU A 445 -30.75 -18.69 -8.48
N GLY A 446 -31.71 -18.42 -9.35
CA GLY A 446 -32.74 -17.39 -9.12
C GLY A 446 -32.18 -15.96 -9.20
N VAL A 447 -33.08 -14.98 -9.16
CA VAL A 447 -32.77 -13.61 -9.61
C VAL A 447 -32.06 -12.75 -8.55
N ILE A 448 -32.73 -12.40 -7.43
CA ILE A 448 -32.28 -11.38 -6.45
C ILE A 448 -32.52 -11.77 -4.97
N PHE A 449 -33.59 -12.50 -4.66
CA PHE A 449 -34.25 -12.41 -3.34
C PHE A 449 -33.65 -13.27 -2.21
N HIS A 450 -32.56 -14.00 -2.43
CA HIS A 450 -31.91 -14.83 -1.40
C HIS A 450 -30.37 -14.78 -1.50
N PRO A 451 -29.62 -15.14 -0.44
CA PRO A 451 -28.18 -15.39 -0.57
C PRO A 451 -27.91 -16.45 -1.67
N GLY A 452 -26.83 -16.27 -2.43
CA GLY A 452 -26.49 -17.13 -3.57
C GLY A 452 -27.38 -16.97 -4.81
N SER A 453 -28.15 -15.87 -4.93
CA SER A 453 -28.88 -15.58 -6.18
C SER A 453 -28.01 -14.87 -7.21
N TYR A 454 -28.33 -15.02 -8.50
CA TYR A 454 -27.52 -14.62 -9.65
C TYR A 454 -27.07 -13.15 -9.59
N LEU A 455 -27.99 -12.20 -9.40
CA LEU A 455 -27.66 -10.77 -9.30
C LEU A 455 -27.16 -10.33 -7.91
N ARG A 456 -26.51 -11.25 -7.17
CA ARG A 456 -25.82 -10.97 -5.91
C ARG A 456 -24.37 -11.48 -5.88
N ASP A 457 -23.96 -12.26 -6.88
CA ASP A 457 -22.55 -12.53 -7.15
C ASP A 457 -22.00 -11.49 -8.15
N PHE A 458 -20.75 -11.06 -7.96
CA PHE A 458 -20.13 -10.00 -8.76
C PHE A 458 -19.86 -10.45 -10.20
N TRP A 459 -19.42 -11.70 -10.40
CA TRP A 459 -19.08 -12.24 -11.72
C TRP A 459 -20.33 -12.44 -12.58
N ASN A 460 -21.37 -13.05 -12.00
CA ASN A 460 -22.68 -13.20 -12.65
C ASN A 460 -23.33 -11.84 -12.99
N ILE A 461 -23.10 -10.78 -12.20
CA ILE A 461 -23.52 -9.41 -12.57
C ILE A 461 -22.77 -8.93 -13.82
N LEU A 462 -21.44 -9.13 -13.90
CA LEU A 462 -20.63 -8.77 -15.07
C LEU A 462 -21.12 -9.49 -16.34
N ASP A 463 -21.27 -10.81 -16.29
CA ASP A 463 -21.83 -11.63 -17.38
C ASP A 463 -23.17 -11.04 -17.89
N SER A 464 -24.07 -10.70 -16.94
CA SER A 464 -25.39 -10.17 -17.26
C SER A 464 -25.34 -8.81 -17.95
N VAL A 465 -24.38 -7.95 -17.58
CA VAL A 465 -24.20 -6.63 -18.20
C VAL A 465 -23.74 -6.78 -19.65
N VAL A 466 -22.82 -7.71 -19.95
CA VAL A 466 -22.37 -7.98 -21.32
C VAL A 466 -23.55 -8.42 -22.21
N VAL A 467 -24.33 -9.40 -21.74
CA VAL A 467 -25.52 -9.89 -22.47
C VAL A 467 -26.57 -8.79 -22.66
N ILE A 468 -26.82 -7.97 -21.63
CA ILE A 468 -27.80 -6.87 -21.70
C ILE A 468 -27.32 -5.78 -22.67
N CYS A 469 -26.04 -5.41 -22.67
CA CYS A 469 -25.48 -4.44 -23.61
C CYS A 469 -25.60 -4.91 -25.06
N ALA A 470 -25.26 -6.16 -25.35
CA ALA A 470 -25.41 -6.74 -26.68
C ALA A 470 -26.88 -6.81 -27.13
N ALA A 471 -27.79 -7.23 -26.24
CA ALA A 471 -29.23 -7.24 -26.50
C ALA A 471 -29.83 -5.84 -26.71
N VAL A 472 -29.28 -4.80 -26.06
CA VAL A 472 -29.67 -3.40 -26.27
C VAL A 472 -29.17 -2.90 -27.64
N SER A 473 -27.94 -3.22 -28.06
CA SER A 473 -27.45 -2.87 -29.41
C SER A 473 -28.36 -3.48 -30.48
N PHE A 474 -28.56 -4.80 -30.42
CA PHE A 474 -29.42 -5.53 -31.36
C PHE A 474 -30.87 -5.01 -31.41
N CYS A 475 -31.37 -4.44 -30.30
CA CYS A 475 -32.69 -3.80 -30.25
C CYS A 475 -32.72 -2.43 -30.96
N PHE A 476 -31.61 -1.66 -30.92
CA PHE A 476 -31.45 -0.45 -31.74
C PHE A 476 -31.23 -0.78 -33.21
N ASP A 477 -30.47 -1.82 -33.53
CA ASP A 477 -30.19 -2.26 -34.91
C ASP A 477 -31.46 -2.79 -35.64
N MET A 478 -32.54 -3.05 -34.89
CA MET A 478 -33.86 -3.44 -35.41
C MET A 478 -34.89 -2.29 -35.51
N MET A 479 -34.55 -1.04 -35.13
CA MET A 479 -35.51 0.07 -34.98
C MET A 479 -35.48 1.12 -36.10
#